data_AF-A0A853EMP4-F1
#
_entry.id   AF-A0A853EMP4-F1
#
_cell.length_a   1.000
_cell.length_b   1.000
_cell.length_c   1.000
_cell.angle_alpha   90.00
_cell.angle_beta   90.00
_cell.angle_gamma   90.00
#
_symmetry.space_group_name_H-M   'P 1'
#
loop_
_entity.id
_entity.type
_entity.pdbx_description
1 polymer ?
#
loop_
_entity_poly.entity_id
_entity_poly.type
_entity_poly.pdbx_seq_one_letter_code
_entity_poly.pdbx_strand_id
1 'polypeptide(L)' 'YCHPSTQWLGLRIEEVVAGQPDDEAGIVEFTARYRAADGRGGIAVDELRERSRFVRRAGRWLYLEALPR' A
#
# COMPACT_ATOMS: atom_id res chain seq x y z
N TYR A 1 -11.04 -5.41 -5.47
CA TYR A 1 -10.97 -5.10 -6.92
C TYR A 1 -10.97 -3.60 -7.07
N CYS A 2 -9.88 -3.00 -7.54
CA CYS A 2 -9.84 -1.57 -7.84
C CYS A 2 -10.85 -1.28 -8.95
N HIS A 3 -11.76 -0.34 -8.73
CA HIS A 3 -12.65 0.13 -9.78
C HIS A 3 -11.78 0.88 -10.81
N PRO A 4 -12.01 0.75 -12.13
CA PRO A 4 -11.19 1.45 -13.13
C PRO A 4 -11.24 2.99 -12.99
N SER A 5 -12.23 3.52 -12.27
CA SER A 5 -12.31 4.95 -11.95
C SER A 5 -11.54 5.36 -10.69
N THR A 6 -10.87 4.44 -9.99
CA THR A 6 -10.02 4.78 -8.84
C THR A 6 -8.81 5.55 -9.35
N GLN A 7 -8.69 6.80 -8.92
CA GLN A 7 -7.52 7.61 -9.18
C GLN A 7 -6.72 7.79 -7.89
N TRP A 8 -5.48 7.31 -7.91
CA TRP A 8 -4.52 7.52 -6.84
C TRP A 8 -4.03 8.97 -6.85
N LEU A 9 -4.11 9.62 -5.68
CA LEU A 9 -3.77 11.03 -5.48
C LEU A 9 -2.42 11.20 -4.81
N GLY A 10 -1.94 10.19 -4.10
CA GLY A 10 -0.64 10.19 -3.44
C GLY A 10 -0.41 9.01 -2.52
N LEU A 11 0.85 8.82 -2.13
CA LEU A 11 1.29 7.79 -1.20
C LEU A 11 2.17 8.46 -0.14
N ARG A 12 1.88 8.21 1.13
CA ARG A 12 2.74 8.58 2.26
C ARG A 12 3.27 7.32 2.91
N ILE A 13 4.58 7.24 3.09
CA ILE A 13 5.22 6.19 3.87
C ILE A 13 5.32 6.70 5.31
N GLU A 14 4.72 5.97 6.24
CA GLU A 14 4.70 6.32 7.67
C GLU A 14 5.83 5.63 8.43
N GLU A 15 6.10 4.36 8.11
CA GLU A 15 7.18 3.57 8.71
C GLU A 15 7.78 2.59 7.71
N VAL A 16 9.09 2.36 7.83
CA VAL A 16 9.80 1.25 7.18
C VAL A 16 10.59 0.51 8.25
N VAL A 17 10.37 -0.81 8.35
CA VAL A 17 11.14 -1.70 9.22
C VAL A 17 11.93 -2.67 8.36
N ALA A 18 13.26 -2.73 8.57
CA ALA A 18 14.20 -3.43 7.68
C ALA A 18 14.09 -2.93 6.23
N GLY A 19 14.48 -3.72 5.23
CA GLY A 19 14.42 -3.36 3.81
C GLY A 19 15.74 -2.84 3.23
N GLN A 20 16.84 -3.01 3.95
CA GLN A 20 18.19 -2.72 3.46
C GLN A 20 18.66 -3.78 2.44
N PRO A 21 19.76 -3.53 1.72
CA PRO A 21 20.30 -4.45 0.72
C PRO A 21 20.71 -5.84 1.23
N ASP A 22 20.79 -6.08 2.53
CA ASP A 22 21.09 -7.41 3.09
C ASP A 22 19.87 -8.06 3.77
N ASP A 23 18.73 -7.36 3.84
CA ASP A 23 17.52 -7.89 4.45
C ASP A 23 16.77 -8.83 3.49
N GLU A 24 16.26 -9.93 4.04
CA GLU A 24 15.39 -10.88 3.32
C GLU A 24 13.90 -10.56 3.45
N ALA A 25 13.52 -9.72 4.41
CA ALA A 25 12.15 -9.31 4.67
C ALA A 25 12.11 -7.86 5.18
N GLY A 26 10.99 -7.19 4.97
CA GLY A 26 10.76 -5.83 5.43
C GLY A 26 9.28 -5.54 5.61
N ILE A 27 8.96 -4.49 6.36
CA ILE A 27 7.59 -4.03 6.56
C ILE A 27 7.52 -2.56 6.13
N VAL A 28 6.43 -2.19 5.48
CA VAL A 28 6.13 -0.81 5.14
C VAL A 28 4.73 -0.49 5.65
N GLU A 29 4.60 0.55 6.46
CA GLU A 29 3.32 1.18 6.77
C GLU A 29 3.13 2.41 5.89
N PHE A 30 1.98 2.49 5.22
CA PHE A 30 1.68 3.57 4.30
C PHE A 30 0.21 3.98 4.31
N THR A 31 -0.01 5.22 3.89
CA THR A 31 -1.33 5.79 3.58
C THR A 31 -1.38 6.13 2.09
N ALA A 32 -2.23 5.45 1.33
CA ALA A 32 -2.50 5.77 -0.07
C ALA A 32 -3.82 6.55 -0.19
N ARG A 33 -3.77 7.79 -0.66
CA ARG A 33 -4.96 8.63 -0.85
C ARG A 33 -5.47 8.44 -2.26
N TYR A 34 -6.79 8.28 -2.42
CA TYR A 34 -7.41 8.07 -3.73
C TYR A 34 -8.77 8.75 -3.82
N ARG A 35 -9.24 8.96 -5.05
CA ARG A 35 -10.64 9.29 -5.33
C ARG A 35 -11.31 8.17 -6.11
N ALA A 36 -12.53 7.82 -5.74
CA ALA A 36 -13.31 6.76 -6.39
C ALA A 36 -14.82 7.07 -6.33
N ALA A 37 -15.62 6.32 -7.09
CA ALA A 37 -17.06 6.40 -7.02
C ALA A 37 -17.56 6.00 -5.62
N ASP A 38 -18.50 6.77 -5.06
CA ASP A 38 -19.03 6.56 -3.71
C ASP A 38 -20.21 5.57 -3.64
N GLY A 39 -20.57 4.95 -4.77
CA GLY A 39 -21.71 4.05 -4.92
C GLY A 39 -23.08 4.74 -4.95
N ARG A 40 -23.14 6.08 -4.86
CA ARG A 40 -24.37 6.90 -4.88
C ARG A 40 -24.39 7.89 -6.05
N GLY A 41 -23.50 7.73 -7.03
CA GLY A 41 -23.37 8.59 -8.20
C GLY A 41 -22.41 9.78 -8.01
N GLY A 42 -21.74 9.87 -6.87
CA GLY A 42 -20.71 10.87 -6.58
C GLY A 42 -19.28 10.33 -6.67
N ILE A 43 -18.31 11.23 -6.51
CA ILE A 43 -16.89 10.90 -6.34
C ILE A 43 -16.48 11.32 -4.93
N ALA A 44 -15.93 10.39 -4.16
CA ALA A 44 -15.39 10.65 -2.83
C ALA A 44 -13.85 10.51 -2.84
N VAL A 45 -13.20 11.24 -1.93
CA VAL A 45 -11.78 11.08 -1.62
C VAL A 45 -11.66 10.30 -0.32
N ASP A 46 -10.81 9.28 -0.32
CA ASP A 46 -10.59 8.42 0.85
C ASP A 46 -9.12 8.01 0.96
N GLU A 47 -8.77 7.36 2.07
CA GLU A 47 -7.42 6.90 2.39
C GLU A 47 -7.41 5.39 2.67
N LEU A 48 -6.53 4.68 1.99
CA LEU A 48 -6.17 3.30 2.30
C LEU A 48 -4.96 3.32 3.24
N ARG A 49 -5.13 2.86 4.48
CA ARG A 49 -4.04 2.71 5.43
C ARG A 49 -3.70 1.24 5.64
N GLU A 50 -2.49 0.84 5.27
CA GLU A 50 -2.05 -0.56 5.35
C GLU A 50 -0.65 -0.64 5.95
N ARG A 51 -0.39 -1.75 6.66
CA ARG A 51 0.94 -2.19 7.06
C ARG A 51 1.20 -3.51 6.37
N SER A 52 2.18 -3.58 5.48
CA SER A 52 2.38 -4.76 4.63
C SER A 52 3.78 -5.34 4.80
N ARG A 53 3.87 -6.66 4.70
CA ARG A 53 5.13 -7.40 4.70
C ARG A 53 5.61 -7.66 3.28
N PHE A 54 6.90 -7.46 3.07
CA PHE A 54 7.60 -7.76 1.83
C PHE A 54 8.72 -8.78 2.09
N VAL A 55 9.02 -9.61 1.10
CA VAL A 55 10.13 -10.56 1.12
C VAL A 55 11.02 -10.39 -0.10
N ARG A 56 12.32 -10.63 0.05
CA ARG A 56 13.30 -10.48 -1.02
C ARG A 56 13.62 -11.81 -1.70
N ARG A 57 12.93 -12.02 -2.82
CA ARG A 57 13.03 -13.04 -3.88
C ARG A 57 14.16 -12.82 -4.89
N ALA A 58 15.31 -13.50 -4.81
CA ALA A 58 16.34 -13.46 -5.86
C ALA A 58 16.72 -12.01 -6.22
N GLY A 59 17.02 -11.20 -5.19
CA GLY A 59 17.36 -9.79 -5.32
C GLY A 59 16.18 -8.83 -5.46
N ARG A 60 14.93 -9.30 -5.63
CA ARG A 60 13.73 -8.47 -5.83
C ARG A 60 12.79 -8.50 -4.63
N TRP A 61 12.26 -7.35 -4.25
CA TRP A 61 11.21 -7.26 -3.23
C TRP A 61 9.85 -7.66 -3.80
N LEU A 62 9.13 -8.51 -3.09
CA LEU A 62 7.81 -9.00 -3.43
C LEU A 62 6.88 -8.70 -2.26
N TYR A 63 5.67 -8.20 -2.56
CA TYR A 63 4.60 -8.14 -1.58
C TYR A 63 4.26 -9.56 -1.12
N LEU A 64 4.23 -9.79 0.18
CA LEU A 64 3.84 -11.08 0.75
C LEU A 64 2.40 -11.02 1.23
N GLU A 65 2.11 -10.10 2.16
CA GLU A 65 0.80 -10.03 2.82
C GLU A 65 0.57 -8.65 3.46
N ALA A 66 -0.70 -8.33 3.68
CA ALA A 66 -1.12 -7.27 4.59
C ALA A 66 -1.08 -7.82 6.02
N LEU A 67 -0.50 -7.06 6.95
CA LEU A 67 -0.53 -7.39 8.35
C LEU A 67 -1.83 -6.86 8.98
N PRO A 68 -2.42 -7.59 9.93
CA PRO A 68 -3.52 -7.06 10.74
C PRO A 68 -3.03 -5.81 11.49
N ARG A 69 -3.91 -4.82 11.56
CA ARG A 69 -3.71 -3.61 12.37
C ARG A 69 -4.08 -3.88 13.82
#